data_AF-A0A917GQY2-F1
#
_entry.id   AF-A0A917GQY2-F1
#
_cell.length_a   1.000
_cell.length_b   1.000
_cell.length_c   1.000
_cell.angle_alpha   90.00
_cell.angle_beta   90.00
_cell.angle_gamma   90.00
#
_symmetry.space_group_name_H-M   'P 1'
#
loop_
_entity.id
_entity.type
_entity.pdbx_description
1 polymer ?
#
loop_
_entity_poly.entity_id
_entity_poly.type
_entity_poly.pdbx_seq_one_letter_code
_entity_poly.pdbx_strand_id
1 'polypeptide(L)'
;MKHAKVNLFLLLFQMAYTLTLLAWILVALTSFMLFDSPEALGDAATVAFFIYVWIYPLAMIGTVVFSWVLYHKRKFKAAVWVNLIPLLWIIPLVILIYAT
;
A
#
# COMPACT_ATOMS: atom_id res chain seq x y z
N MET A 1 -18.89 1.21 24.87
CA MET A 1 -18.54 0.08 23.98
C MET A 1 -17.77 0.62 22.77
N LYS A 2 -16.63 0.03 22.40
CA LYS A 2 -15.91 0.45 21.17
C LYS A 2 -16.81 0.13 19.95
N HIS A 3 -16.82 0.97 18.91
CA HIS A 3 -17.71 0.80 17.74
C HIS A 3 -17.42 -0.53 17.01
N ALA A 4 -18.25 -1.55 17.24
CA ALA A 4 -18.02 -2.91 16.75
C ALA A 4 -17.99 -3.00 15.21
N LYS A 5 -18.88 -2.27 14.52
CA LYS A 5 -18.89 -2.20 13.06
C LYS A 5 -17.58 -1.69 12.47
N VAL A 6 -16.99 -0.67 13.10
CA VAL A 6 -15.71 -0.10 12.65
C VAL A 6 -14.56 -1.06 12.94
N ASN A 7 -14.57 -1.75 14.08
CA ASN A 7 -13.57 -2.79 14.37
C ASN A 7 -13.57 -3.87 13.28
N LEU A 8 -14.75 -4.44 13.01
CA LEU A 8 -14.90 -5.48 12.00
C LEU A 8 -14.46 -4.97 10.62
N PHE A 9 -14.82 -3.74 10.26
CA PHE A 9 -14.39 -3.12 9.01
C PHE A 9 -12.86 -3.03 8.88
N LEU A 10 -12.18 -2.53 9.91
CA LEU A 10 -10.71 -2.46 9.92
C LEU A 10 -10.10 -3.84 9.76
N LEU A 11 -10.58 -4.82 10.53
CA LEU A 11 -10.05 -6.18 10.51
C LEU A 11 -10.20 -6.84 9.14
N LEU A 12 -11.39 -6.78 8.52
CA LEU A 12 -11.65 -7.40 7.22
C LEU A 12 -10.75 -6.85 6.13
N PHE A 13 -10.56 -5.53 6.09
CA PHE A 13 -9.66 -4.91 5.11
C PHE A 13 -8.19 -5.27 5.36
N GLN A 14 -7.75 -5.34 6.62
CA GLN A 14 -6.38 -5.71 6.95
C GLN A 14 -6.07 -7.18 6.63
N MET A 15 -7.06 -8.07 6.77
CA MET A 15 -6.97 -9.45 6.26
C MET A 15 -6.83 -9.47 4.74
N ALA A 16 -7.63 -8.67 4.02
CA ALA A 16 -7.49 -8.53 2.57
C ALA A 16 -6.12 -7.98 2.16
N TYR A 17 -5.58 -6.98 2.88
CA TYR A 17 -4.24 -6.44 2.62
C TYR A 17 -3.13 -7.45 2.89
N THR A 18 -3.33 -8.35 3.85
CA THR A 18 -2.38 -9.43 4.08
C THR A 18 -2.33 -10.39 2.88
N LEU A 19 -3.47 -10.64 2.22
CA LEU A 19 -3.51 -11.45 1.01
C LEU A 19 -2.82 -10.75 -0.17
N THR A 20 -2.93 -9.43 -0.28
CA THR A 20 -2.23 -8.67 -1.34
C THR A 20 -0.72 -8.65 -1.16
N LEU A 21 -0.20 -8.85 0.06
CA LEU A 21 1.24 -9.02 0.27
C LEU A 21 1.80 -10.24 -0.46
N LEU A 22 1.02 -11.32 -0.63
CA LEU A 22 1.45 -12.49 -1.39
C LEU A 22 1.69 -12.14 -2.87
N ALA A 23 0.76 -11.38 -3.47
CA ALA A 23 0.91 -10.89 -4.84
C ALA A 23 2.04 -9.86 -4.95
N TRP A 24 2.18 -8.99 -3.94
CA TRP A 24 3.24 -8.01 -3.87
C TRP A 24 4.64 -8.64 -3.91
N ILE A 25 4.87 -9.77 -3.21
CA ILE A 25 6.18 -10.45 -3.25
C ILE A 25 6.58 -10.79 -4.69
N LEU A 26 5.63 -11.29 -5.49
CA LEU A 26 5.91 -11.62 -6.89
C LEU A 26 6.29 -10.37 -7.69
N VAL A 27 5.54 -9.27 -7.52
CA VAL A 27 5.82 -8.00 -8.20
C VAL A 27 7.14 -7.39 -7.74
N ALA A 28 7.45 -7.44 -6.45
CA ALA A 28 8.69 -6.92 -5.89
C ALA A 28 9.91 -7.67 -6.42
N LEU A 29 9.85 -9.00 -6.49
CA LEU A 29 10.95 -9.81 -7.01
C LEU A 29 11.14 -9.61 -8.51
N THR A 30 10.06 -9.56 -9.30
CA THR A 30 10.18 -9.33 -10.75
C THR A 30 10.56 -7.88 -11.08
N SER A 31 10.31 -6.92 -10.19
CA SER A 31 10.70 -5.51 -10.39
C SER A 31 12.21 -5.32 -10.54
N PHE A 32 13.05 -6.24 -10.04
CA PHE A 32 14.50 -6.16 -10.25
C PHE A 32 14.90 -6.29 -11.72
N MET A 33 14.10 -6.99 -12.53
CA MET A 33 14.35 -7.16 -13.97
C MET A 33 14.25 -5.83 -14.74
N LEU A 34 13.67 -4.78 -14.14
CA LEU A 34 13.67 -3.44 -14.73
C LEU A 34 15.08 -2.85 -14.85
N PHE A 35 16.06 -3.38 -14.12
CA PHE A 35 17.44 -2.90 -14.11
C PHE A 35 18.39 -3.77 -14.97
N ASP A 36 17.86 -4.57 -15.90
CA ASP A 36 18.66 -5.41 -16.80
C ASP A 36 19.34 -4.61 -17.94
N SER A 37 19.05 -3.31 -18.08
CA SER A 37 19.76 -2.42 -19.02
C SER A 37 20.71 -1.44 -18.30
N PRO A 38 21.87 -1.10 -18.91
CA PRO A 38 22.82 -0.13 -18.33
C PRO A 38 22.20 1.26 -18.08
N GLU A 39 21.22 1.65 -18.89
CA GLU A 39 20.57 2.97 -18.81
C GLU A 39 19.49 3.04 -17.72
N ALA A 40 19.01 1.90 -17.19
CA ALA A 40 17.88 1.84 -16.27
C ALA A 40 18.09 2.63 -14.96
N LEU A 41 19.33 2.69 -14.45
CA LEU A 41 19.65 3.49 -13.26
C LEU A 41 19.54 5.01 -13.51
N GLY A 42 19.69 5.43 -14.77
CA GLY A 42 19.52 6.82 -15.17
C GLY A 42 18.06 7.19 -15.50
N ASP A 43 17.18 6.20 -15.65
CA ASP A 43 15.77 6.43 -15.92
C ASP A 43 14.98 6.65 -14.62
N ALA A 44 14.52 7.89 -14.44
CA ALA A 44 13.76 8.29 -13.25
C ALA A 44 12.44 7.52 -13.11
N ALA A 45 11.80 7.13 -14.22
CA ALA A 45 10.54 6.39 -14.17
C ALA A 45 10.74 4.97 -13.62
N THR A 46 11.77 4.27 -14.10
CA THR A 46 12.17 2.95 -13.59
C THR A 46 12.49 2.97 -12.11
N VAL A 47 13.32 3.93 -11.66
CA VAL A 47 13.67 4.07 -10.23
C VAL A 47 12.44 4.40 -9.39
N ALA A 48 11.58 5.30 -9.85
CA ALA A 48 10.36 5.68 -9.14
C ALA A 48 9.39 4.48 -9.02
N PHE A 49 9.20 3.71 -10.09
CA PHE A 49 8.37 2.51 -10.07
C PHE A 49 8.91 1.46 -9.09
N PHE A 50 10.22 1.23 -9.10
CA PHE A 50 10.85 0.29 -8.18
C PHE A 50 10.61 0.70 -6.71
N ILE A 51 10.91 1.96 -6.35
CA ILE A 51 10.66 2.48 -5.00
C ILE A 51 9.17 2.37 -4.64
N TYR A 52 8.29 2.68 -5.59
CA TYR A 52 6.85 2.61 -5.40
C TYR A 52 6.35 1.19 -5.07
N VAL A 53 6.88 0.17 -5.75
CA VAL A 53 6.58 -1.22 -5.42
C VAL A 53 7.07 -1.55 -4.01
N TRP A 54 8.30 -1.20 -3.67
CA TRP A 54 8.92 -1.58 -2.40
C TRP A 54 8.37 -0.85 -1.17
N ILE A 55 7.78 0.33 -1.32
CA ILE A 55 7.21 1.09 -0.19
C ILE A 55 5.81 0.59 0.22
N TYR A 56 5.17 -0.26 -0.58
CA TYR A 56 3.82 -0.78 -0.29
C TYR A 56 3.66 -1.43 1.10
N PRO A 57 4.54 -2.36 1.55
CA PRO A 57 4.38 -2.98 2.86
C PRO A 57 4.52 -1.97 4.00
N LEU A 58 5.40 -0.97 3.86
CA LEU A 58 5.57 0.08 4.86
C LEU A 58 4.31 0.94 4.98
N ALA A 59 3.71 1.32 3.84
CA ALA A 59 2.45 2.04 3.84
C ALA A 59 1.32 1.20 4.45
N MET A 60 1.23 -0.09 4.11
CA MET A 60 0.24 -1.00 4.70
C MET A 60 0.40 -1.09 6.23
N ILE A 61 1.61 -1.35 6.74
CA ILE A 61 1.87 -1.43 8.19
C ILE A 61 1.52 -0.10 8.87
N GLY A 62 1.95 1.02 8.29
CA GLY A 62 1.61 2.36 8.80
C GLY A 62 0.11 2.55 8.94
N THR A 63 -0.66 2.24 7.90
CA THR A 63 -2.13 2.41 7.91
C THR A 63 -2.82 1.49 8.92
N VAL A 64 -2.33 0.25 9.11
CA VAL A 64 -2.79 -0.65 10.18
C VAL A 64 -2.57 0.00 11.54
N VAL A 65 -1.35 0.44 11.84
CA VAL A 65 -1.01 1.03 13.15
C VAL A 65 -1.84 2.30 13.40
N PHE A 66 -1.86 3.22 12.43
CA PHE A 66 -2.56 4.51 12.59
C PHE A 66 -4.08 4.34 12.68
N SER A 67 -4.68 3.42 11.92
CA SER A 67 -6.13 3.17 11.99
C SER A 67 -6.53 2.65 13.38
N TRP A 68 -5.77 1.74 13.97
CA TRP A 68 -6.01 1.26 15.33
C TRP A 68 -5.75 2.33 16.40
N VAL A 69 -4.71 3.16 16.27
CA VAL A 69 -4.48 4.29 17.17
C VAL A 69 -5.67 5.25 17.15
N LEU A 70 -6.18 5.60 15.96
CA LEU A 70 -7.33 6.49 15.80
C LEU A 70 -8.61 5.85 16.34
N TYR A 71 -8.80 4.55 16.13
CA TYR A 71 -9.91 3.77 16.69
C TYR A 71 -9.93 3.84 18.22
N HIS A 72 -8.77 3.64 18.86
CA HIS A 72 -8.62 3.73 20.32
C HIS A 72 -8.85 5.15 20.85
N LYS A 73 -8.48 6.17 20.08
CA LYS A 73 -8.79 7.59 20.35
C LYS A 73 -10.24 7.99 20.04
N ARG A 74 -11.13 7.02 19.74
CA ARG A 74 -12.54 7.23 19.36
C ARG A 74 -12.75 8.09 18.10
N LYS A 75 -11.70 8.27 17.28
CA LYS A 75 -11.74 8.99 16.00
C LYS A 75 -12.13 8.04 14.87
N PHE A 76 -13.36 7.51 14.91
CA PHE A 76 -13.78 6.40 14.03
C PHE A 76 -13.76 6.74 12.53
N LYS A 77 -14.23 7.94 12.14
CA LYS A 77 -14.18 8.38 10.74
C LYS A 77 -12.74 8.42 10.22
N ALA A 78 -11.82 8.98 11.00
CA ALA A 78 -10.41 9.06 10.64
C ALA A 78 -9.78 7.67 10.57
N ALA A 79 -10.12 6.76 11.48
CA ALA A 79 -9.64 5.38 11.45
C ALA A 79 -10.03 4.67 10.14
N VAL A 80 -11.27 4.86 9.68
CA VAL A 80 -11.75 4.31 8.39
C VAL A 80 -10.97 4.93 7.22
N TRP A 81 -10.86 6.26 7.16
CA TRP A 81 -10.14 6.93 6.07
C TRP A 81 -8.69 6.50 5.96
N VAL A 82 -7.97 6.41 7.09
CA VAL A 82 -6.59 5.92 7.12
C VAL A 82 -6.50 4.47 6.65
N ASN A 83 -7.45 3.63 7.05
CA ASN A 83 -7.47 2.22 6.63
C ASN A 83 -7.72 2.05 5.14
N LEU A 84 -8.36 3.01 4.45
CA LEU A 84 -8.61 2.94 3.01
C LEU A 84 -7.41 3.35 2.14
N ILE A 85 -6.37 3.94 2.72
CA ILE A 85 -5.18 4.41 1.99
C ILE A 85 -4.54 3.31 1.12
N PRO A 86 -4.37 2.06 1.59
CA PRO A 86 -3.78 1.00 0.76
C PRO A 86 -4.62 0.63 -0.48
N LEU A 87 -5.92 0.98 -0.53
CA LEU A 87 -6.73 0.78 -1.74
C LEU A 87 -6.40 1.77 -2.85
N LEU A 88 -5.86 2.94 -2.48
CA LEU A 88 -5.47 3.97 -3.43
C LEU A 88 -4.16 3.62 -4.14
N TRP A 89 -3.50 2.54 -3.75
CA TRP A 89 -2.24 2.06 -4.35
C TRP A 89 -2.39 1.60 -5.81
N ILE A 90 -3.60 1.53 -6.34
CA ILE A 90 -3.80 1.30 -7.78
C ILE A 90 -3.62 2.60 -8.58
N ILE A 91 -3.88 3.77 -7.98
CA ILE A 91 -3.90 5.05 -8.70
C ILE A 91 -2.50 5.45 -9.21
N PRO A 92 -1.44 5.49 -8.37
CA PRO A 92 -0.11 5.84 -8.87
C PRO A 92 0.43 4.79 -9.85
N LEU A 93 0.06 3.52 -9.69
CA LEU A 93 0.43 2.46 -10.62
C LEU A 93 -0.11 2.73 -12.03
N VAL A 94 -1.40 3.07 -12.14
CA VAL A 94 -2.03 3.43 -13.42
C VAL A 94 -1.33 4.66 -14.03
N ILE A 95 -1.04 5.68 -13.22
CA ILE A 95 -0.34 6.88 -13.71
C ILE A 95 1.05 6.53 -14.25
N LEU A 96 1.84 5.75 -13.51
CA LEU A 96 3.20 5.35 -13.94
C LEU A 96 3.20 4.54 -15.23
N ILE A 97 2.17 3.74 -15.49
CA ILE A 97 2.08 2.91 -16.71
C ILE A 97 1.65 3.73 -17.94
N TYR A 98 0.76 4.71 -17.78
CA TYR A 98 0.15 5.43 -18.92
C TYR A 98 0.72 6.84 -19.14
N ALA A 99 1.51 7.38 -18.21
CA ALA A 99 2.12 8.71 -18.33
C ALA A 99 3.58 8.67 -18.85
N THR A 100 4.10 7.48 -19.15
CA THR A 100 5.39 7.21 -19.80
C THR A 100 5.17 6.79 -21.25
#